data_AF-A0A090QS99-F1
#
_entry.id   AF-A0A090QS99-F1
#
_cell.length_a   1.000
_cell.length_b   1.000
_cell.length_c   1.000
_cell.angle_alpha   90.00
_cell.angle_beta   90.00
_cell.angle_gamma   90.00
#
_symmetry.space_group_name_H-M   'P 1'
#
loop_
_entity.id
_entity.type
_entity.pdbx_description
1 polymer ?
#
loop_
_entity_poly.entity_id
_entity_poly.type
_entity_poly.pdbx_seq_one_letter_code
_entity_poly.pdbx_strand_id
1 'polypeptide(L)' 'MSFYGYNQTLLKKVGDNVQANEAIALVGDSGGQAEPSLYFEIRRKGSPSNPRSWLTR' A
#
# COMPACT_ATOMS: atom_id res chain seq x y z
N MET A 1 10.74 1.94 0.01
CA MET A 1 9.63 1.69 0.96
C MET A 1 8.32 1.83 0.19
N SER A 2 7.38 0.91 0.38
CA SER A 2 6.04 0.97 -0.23
C SER A 2 5.01 1.42 0.81
N PHE A 3 3.96 2.08 0.32
CA PHE A 3 2.84 2.59 1.12
C PHE A 3 1.53 2.14 0.48
N TYR A 4 0.57 1.77 1.34
CA TYR A 4 -0.75 1.27 0.96
C TYR A 4 -1.80 2.01 1.79
N GLY A 5 -2.66 2.78 1.12
CA GLY A 5 -3.67 3.62 1.77
C GLY A 5 -5.09 3.33 1.26
N TYR A 6 -6.05 3.99 1.89
CA TYR A 6 -7.50 3.80 1.69
C TYR A 6 -7.98 2.39 2.09
N ASN A 7 -7.20 1.69 2.90
CA ASN A 7 -7.53 0.33 3.34
C ASN A 7 -8.76 0.34 4.26
N GLN A 8 -9.64 -0.65 4.09
CA GLN A 8 -10.73 -0.93 5.02
C GLN A 8 -10.19 -1.56 6.31
N THR A 9 -9.17 -2.42 6.19
CA THR A 9 -8.62 -3.15 7.33
C THR A 9 -7.14 -3.41 7.11
N LEU A 10 -6.35 -3.24 8.18
CA LEU A 10 -4.95 -3.65 8.22
C LEU A 10 -4.87 -5.08 8.78
N LEU A 11 -4.19 -5.97 8.06
CA LEU A 11 -4.00 -7.37 8.47
C LEU A 11 -2.69 -7.58 9.25
N LYS A 12 -1.86 -6.53 9.32
CA LYS A 12 -0.55 -6.50 9.97
C LYS A 12 -0.44 -5.35 10.94
N LYS A 13 0.42 -5.53 11.95
CA LYS A 13 0.73 -4.52 12.96
C LYS A 13 2.10 -3.90 12.68
N VAL A 14 2.31 -2.72 13.24
CA VAL A 14 3.62 -2.06 13.18
C VAL A 14 4.65 -2.95 13.86
N GLY A 15 5.76 -3.22 13.15
CA GLY A 15 6.82 -4.09 13.60
C GLY A 15 6.75 -5.53 13.06
N ASP A 16 5.63 -5.92 12.44
CA ASP A 16 5.53 -7.23 11.81
C ASP A 16 6.43 -7.31 10.57
N ASN A 17 7.11 -8.44 10.40
CA ASN A 17 7.77 -8.77 9.14
C ASN A 17 6.72 -9.18 8.11
N VAL A 18 6.88 -8.70 6.89
CA VAL A 18 6.01 -9.03 5.75
C VAL A 18 6.82 -9.63 4.61
N GLN A 19 6.24 -10.61 3.93
CA GLN A 19 6.85 -11.26 2.77
C GLN A 19 6.22 -10.77 1.46
N ALA A 20 6.94 -10.94 0.36
CA ALA A 20 6.37 -10.70 -0.96
C ALA A 20 5.16 -11.63 -1.19
N ASN A 21 4.11 -11.10 -1.82
CA ASN A 21 2.82 -11.78 -2.05
C ASN A 21 1.99 -12.06 -0.79
N GLU A 22 2.39 -11.54 0.37
CA GLU A 22 1.59 -11.64 1.58
C GLU A 22 0.46 -10.60 1.62
N ALA A 23 -0.73 -11.02 2.06
CA ALA A 23 -1.83 -10.10 2.29
C ALA A 23 -1.57 -9.25 3.54
N ILE A 24 -1.42 -7.94 3.35
CA ILE A 24 -1.12 -6.99 4.44
C ILE A 24 -2.30 -6.07 4.79
N ALA A 25 -3.27 -5.92 3.89
CA ALA A 25 -4.43 -5.07 4.06
C ALA A 25 -5.56 -5.48 3.10
N LEU A 26 -6.78 -5.03 3.41
CA LEU A 26 -7.95 -5.09 2.52
C LEU A 26 -8.25 -3.70 1.97
N VAL A 27 -8.51 -3.61 0.66
CA VAL A 27 -8.89 -2.36 -0.02
C VAL A 27 -10.22 -1.84 0.52
N GLY A 28 -10.36 -0.51 0.59
CA GLY A 28 -11.58 0.16 0.98
C GLY A 28 -11.62 1.58 0.44
N ASP A 29 -12.38 2.43 1.10
CA ASP A 29 -12.62 3.83 0.77
C ASP A 29 -12.26 4.77 1.94
N SER A 30 -11.40 4.29 2.86
CA SER A 30 -11.06 5.05 4.06
C SER A 30 -10.33 6.36 3.73
N GLY A 31 -10.48 7.38 4.58
CA GLY A 31 -9.94 8.71 4.32
C GLY A 31 -10.82 9.56 3.39
N GLY A 32 -12.10 9.23 3.25
CA GLY A 32 -13.10 10.03 2.53
C GLY A 32 -13.09 9.81 1.02
N GLN A 33 -12.68 8.63 0.56
CA GLN A 33 -12.79 8.29 -0.87
C GLN A 33 -14.24 8.03 -1.24
N ALA A 34 -14.64 8.42 -2.45
CA ALA A 34 -16.00 8.20 -2.94
C ALA A 34 -16.27 6.74 -3.30
N GLU A 35 -15.21 5.99 -3.66
CA GLU A 35 -15.28 4.61 -4.09
C GLU A 35 -14.09 3.80 -3.53
N PRO A 36 -14.25 2.47 -3.34
CA PRO A 36 -13.16 1.60 -2.93
C PRO A 36 -11.99 1.64 -3.91
N SER A 37 -10.82 2.05 -3.44
CA SER A 37 -9.62 2.22 -4.27
C SER A 37 -8.35 1.98 -3.48
N LEU A 38 -7.25 1.65 -4.17
CA LEU A 38 -5.95 1.44 -3.53
C LEU A 38 -5.04 2.64 -3.78
N TYR A 39 -4.66 3.34 -2.72
CA TYR A 39 -3.52 4.26 -2.80
C TYR A 39 -2.23 3.46 -2.71
N PHE A 40 -1.39 3.51 -3.74
CA PHE A 40 -0.11 2.84 -3.77
C PHE A 40 1.03 3.81 -4.12
N GLU A 41 2.02 3.88 -3.25
CA GLU A 41 3.19 4.74 -3.44
C GLU A 41 4.49 3.99 -3.13
N ILE A 42 5.53 4.25 -3.92
CA ILE A 42 6.89 3.79 -3.62
C ILE A 42 7.76 5.01 -3.34
N ARG A 43 8.49 4.99 -2.23
CA ARG A 43 9.51 5.97 -1.89
C ARG A 43 10.90 5.37 -1.99
N ARG A 44 11.82 6.08 -2.63
CA ARG A 44 13.25 5.76 -2.70
C ARG A 44 14.03 6.93 -2.10
N LYS A 45 14.87 6.65 -1.09
CA LYS A 45 15.64 7.68 -0.37
C LYS A 45 14.76 8.83 0.16
N GLY A 46 13.56 8.52 0.63
CA GLY A 46 12.61 9.50 1.17
C GLY A 46 11.73 10.21 0.14
N SER A 47 12.08 10.18 -1.15
CA SER A 47 11.29 10.82 -2.20
C SER A 47 10.31 9.85 -2.86
N PRO A 48 9.06 10.28 -3.17
CA PRO A 48 8.15 9.52 -4.01
C PRO A 48 8.77 9.21 -5.37
N SER A 49 8.62 7.98 -5.83
CA SER A 49 9.07 7.48 -7.13
C SER A 49 7.87 6.90 -7.86
N ASN A 50 7.84 7.02 -9.18
CA ASN A 50 6.78 6.42 -9.99
C ASN A 50 6.74 4.90 -9.74
N PRO A 51 5.61 4.36 -9.23
CA PRO A 51 5.52 2.94 -8.89
C PRO A 51 5.40 2.03 -10.12
N ARG A 52 4.99 2.55 -11.28
CA ARG A 52 4.78 1.73 -12.50
C ARG A 52 6.03 0.99 -12.96
N SER A 53 7.22 1.54 -12.72
CA SER A 53 8.48 0.87 -13.07
C SER A 53 8.80 -0.36 -12.22
N TRP A 54 8.13 -0.52 -11.08
CA TRP A 54 8.30 -1.65 -10.16
C TRP A 54 7.21 -2.71 -10.33
N LEU A 55 6.12 -2.40 -11.03
CA LEU A 55 5.02 -3.32 -11.30
C LEU A 55 5.34 -4.16 -12.55
N THR A 56 6.41 -4.94 -12.46
CA THR A 56 6.80 -5.95 -13.45
C THR A 56 6.35 -7.32 -12.97
N ARG A 57 5.89 -8.17 -13.90
CA ARG A 57 5.35 -9.49 -13.59
C ARG A 57 6.45 -10.55 -13.47
#